data_AF-A0A954TCX2-F1
#
_entry.id   AF-A0A954TCX2-F1
#
_cell.length_a   1.000
_cell.length_b   1.000
_cell.length_c   1.000
_cell.angle_alpha   90.00
_cell.angle_beta   90.00
_cell.angle_gamma   90.00
#
_symmetry.space_group_name_H-M   'P 1'
#
loop_
_entity.id
_entity.type
_entity.pdbx_description
1 polymer ?
#
loop_
_entity_poly.entity_id
_entity_poly.type
_entity_poly.pdbx_seq_one_letter_code
_entity_poly.pdbx_strand_id
1 'polypeptide(L)'
;MLASGISLLAGTLTGRGPLLAAQPLKTATPVSTEAAEAARLTRYTRSQRQMGVEFRISVYAAEEEAANSALDAAFARIARLNGILSDYDPTSELRRLCDASPPGTPVPVSDELWHVLAAAQRLAAATNGRFDVTVGPLVRLWRRARRQKELPSPRLLSESRKAVGHQLLRLHAEGQRVELLRAGMRLDLGGIAKGYAAAEAVRVLRERGLPRALVDGSGDIVAGDPPPGTTGWTIAIAPLRLPASAARTPAETETVAGRPAEPAAAILLRQGAVATSGDA
;
A
#
# COMPACT_ATOMS: atom_id res chain seq x y z
N MET A 1 65.40 -25.09 -22.16
CA MET A 1 66.21 -23.85 -22.13
C MET A 1 66.19 -23.32 -20.71
N LEU A 2 67.24 -23.68 -19.96
CA LEU A 2 68.15 -22.80 -19.19
C LEU A 2 67.55 -22.33 -17.85
N ALA A 3 67.84 -23.00 -16.72
CA ALA A 3 69.06 -22.89 -15.87
C ALA A 3 68.99 -21.60 -15.00
N SER A 4 69.28 -21.51 -13.69
CA SER A 4 70.04 -22.24 -12.66
C SER A 4 69.47 -21.77 -11.28
N GLY A 5 69.50 -22.45 -10.13
CA GLY A 5 70.61 -23.08 -9.40
C GLY A 5 71.07 -22.18 -8.24
N ILE A 6 70.99 -22.65 -6.97
CA ILE A 6 71.99 -22.51 -5.87
C ILE A 6 71.55 -23.28 -4.61
N SER A 7 72.55 -23.84 -3.95
CA SER A 7 72.59 -24.92 -2.96
C SER A 7 72.51 -24.51 -1.48
N LEU A 8 72.02 -25.47 -0.68
CA LEU A 8 72.36 -25.95 0.68
C LEU A 8 72.84 -25.00 1.82
N LEU A 9 72.26 -25.19 3.02
CA LEU A 9 73.01 -25.71 4.18
C LEU A 9 72.09 -26.27 5.29
N ALA A 10 72.51 -27.41 5.84
CA ALA A 10 71.88 -28.14 6.93
C ALA A 10 72.25 -27.57 8.31
N GLY A 11 71.36 -27.74 9.28
CA GLY A 11 71.62 -27.47 10.69
C GLY A 11 70.61 -28.18 11.58
N THR A 12 70.96 -29.36 12.06
CA THR A 12 70.26 -30.08 13.14
C THR A 12 70.78 -29.60 14.49
N LEU A 13 69.92 -29.06 15.34
CA LEU A 13 70.17 -28.99 16.78
C LEU A 13 68.93 -29.43 17.56
N THR A 14 69.15 -30.47 18.33
CA THR A 14 68.29 -31.15 19.30
C THR A 14 67.93 -30.24 20.48
N GLY A 15 66.66 -30.22 20.88
CA GLY A 15 66.21 -29.59 22.11
C GLY A 15 64.77 -29.93 22.44
N ARG A 16 64.55 -31.04 23.17
CA ARG A 16 63.27 -31.45 23.74
C ARG A 16 63.01 -30.64 25.01
N GLY A 17 61.98 -29.81 25.01
CA GLY A 17 61.30 -29.30 26.21
C GLY A 17 59.79 -29.40 26.01
N PRO A 18 58.99 -29.77 27.04
CA PRO A 18 57.55 -29.90 26.88
C PRO A 18 56.93 -28.49 26.76
N LEU A 19 56.49 -28.14 25.55
CA LEU A 19 55.63 -26.98 25.33
C LEU A 19 54.24 -27.31 25.87
N LEU A 20 53.88 -26.68 26.98
CA LEU A 20 52.54 -26.64 27.52
C LEU A 20 51.61 -26.06 26.43
N ALA A 21 50.67 -26.88 25.94
CA ALA A 21 49.71 -26.47 24.94
C ALA A 21 48.79 -25.39 25.54
N ALA A 22 49.01 -24.13 25.18
CA ALA A 22 48.05 -23.06 25.41
C ALA A 22 46.80 -23.38 24.60
N GLN A 23 45.68 -23.61 25.29
CA GLN A 23 44.38 -23.72 24.64
C GLN A 23 44.05 -22.38 23.96
N PRO A 24 43.56 -22.38 22.71
CA PRO A 24 43.13 -21.14 22.09
C PRO A 24 41.96 -20.56 22.91
N LEU A 25 42.09 -19.30 23.31
CA LEU A 25 40.95 -18.53 23.81
C LEU A 25 39.83 -18.65 22.76
N LYS A 26 38.66 -19.15 23.17
CA LYS A 26 37.42 -19.04 22.40
C LYS A 26 37.18 -17.56 22.13
N THR A 27 37.54 -17.09 20.95
CA THR A 27 37.13 -15.77 20.47
C THR A 27 35.62 -15.81 20.34
N ALA A 28 34.93 -15.03 21.18
CA ALA A 28 33.50 -14.81 21.07
C ALA A 28 33.21 -14.30 19.65
N THR A 29 32.34 -15.00 18.94
CA THR A 29 31.83 -14.60 17.64
C THR A 29 31.26 -13.18 17.76
N PRO A 30 31.65 -12.21 16.93
CA PRO A 30 31.03 -10.90 16.97
C PRO A 30 29.55 -11.08 16.65
N VAL A 31 28.68 -10.69 17.59
CA VAL A 31 27.25 -10.57 17.33
C VAL A 31 27.11 -9.59 16.17
N SER A 32 26.65 -10.08 15.02
CA SER A 32 26.46 -9.30 13.80
C SER A 32 25.67 -8.03 14.11
N THR A 33 26.22 -6.87 13.72
CA THR A 33 25.72 -5.50 14.00
C THR A 33 24.21 -5.34 13.78
N GLU A 34 23.66 -6.05 12.80
CA GLU A 34 22.24 -6.07 12.44
C GLU A 34 21.33 -6.64 13.55
N ALA A 35 21.80 -7.63 14.32
CA ALA A 35 21.06 -8.20 15.45
C ALA A 35 21.04 -7.25 16.66
N ALA A 36 22.12 -6.48 16.86
CA ALA A 36 22.21 -5.46 17.91
C ALA A 36 21.38 -4.21 17.57
N GLU A 37 21.29 -3.85 16.30
CA GLU A 37 20.43 -2.77 15.80
C GLU A 37 18.94 -3.16 15.86
N ALA A 38 18.61 -4.40 15.49
CA ALA A 38 17.27 -4.96 15.64
C ALA A 38 16.77 -4.95 17.10
N ALA A 39 17.65 -5.19 18.07
CA ALA A 39 17.33 -5.18 19.50
C ALA A 39 17.03 -3.77 20.07
N ARG A 40 17.30 -2.70 19.30
CA ARG A 40 17.07 -1.30 19.71
C ARG A 40 15.82 -0.67 19.12
N LEU A 41 15.12 -1.36 18.22
CA LEU A 41 13.95 -0.80 17.54
C LEU A 41 12.66 -1.23 18.23
N THR A 42 11.85 -0.25 18.62
CA THR A 42 10.52 -0.44 19.18
C THR A 42 9.47 -0.24 18.09
N ARG A 43 8.39 -1.04 18.12
CA ARG A 43 7.26 -0.87 17.21
C ARG A 43 6.32 0.21 17.73
N TYR A 44 6.05 1.21 16.90
CA TYR A 44 5.03 2.23 17.13
C TYR A 44 3.91 2.05 16.12
N THR A 45 2.65 2.18 16.57
CA THR A 45 1.48 2.04 15.69
C THR A 45 0.47 3.12 15.99
N ARG A 46 -0.09 3.73 14.94
CA ARG A 46 -1.12 4.74 15.06
C ARG A 46 -2.21 4.52 14.01
N SER A 47 -3.46 4.73 14.42
CA SER A 47 -4.63 4.69 13.54
C SER A 47 -5.28 6.07 13.44
N GLN A 48 -5.68 6.46 12.23
CA GLN A 48 -6.53 7.64 12.00
C GLN A 48 -7.54 7.37 10.88
N ARG A 49 -8.71 8.02 10.96
CA ARG A 49 -9.66 8.01 9.85
C ARG A 49 -9.19 8.95 8.76
N GLN A 50 -8.97 8.42 7.56
CA GLN A 50 -8.55 9.15 6.36
C GLN A 50 -9.27 8.56 5.14
N MET A 51 -9.60 9.38 4.15
CA MET A 51 -10.24 8.94 2.90
C MET A 51 -11.50 8.06 3.11
N GLY A 52 -12.25 8.32 4.18
CA GLY A 52 -13.48 7.59 4.53
C GLY A 52 -13.29 6.23 5.21
N VAL A 53 -12.05 5.81 5.50
CA VAL A 53 -11.73 4.53 6.16
C VAL A 53 -10.72 4.70 7.29
N GLU A 54 -10.48 3.66 8.09
CA GLU A 54 -9.37 3.64 9.04
C GLU A 54 -8.05 3.33 8.30
N PHE A 55 -7.06 4.20 8.47
CA PHE A 55 -5.67 3.93 8.12
C PHE A 55 -4.90 3.59 9.39
N ARG A 56 -4.19 2.46 9.38
CA ARG A 56 -3.27 2.04 10.44
C ARG A 56 -1.85 2.02 9.91
N ILE A 57 -0.94 2.72 10.59
CA ILE A 57 0.47 2.78 10.22
C ILE A 57 1.29 2.23 11.36
N SER A 58 2.15 1.24 11.07
CA SER A 58 3.15 0.71 11.99
C SER A 58 4.55 1.04 11.50
N VAL A 59 5.44 1.47 12.40
CA VAL A 59 6.86 1.74 12.12
C VAL A 59 7.73 1.14 13.22
N TYR A 60 9.00 0.87 12.90
CA TYR A 60 10.02 0.51 13.88
C TYR A 60 11.04 1.65 13.99
N ALA A 61 11.24 2.17 15.20
CA ALA A 61 12.16 3.29 15.47
C ALA A 61 12.88 3.09 16.81
N ALA A 62 14.05 3.70 16.96
CA ALA A 62 14.80 3.67 18.23
C ALA A 62 14.21 4.64 19.27
N GLU A 63 13.68 5.77 18.81
CA GLU A 63 13.11 6.82 19.65
C GLU A 63 11.66 7.09 19.31
N GLU A 64 10.83 7.28 20.34
CA GLU A 64 9.41 7.55 20.21
C GLU A 64 9.13 8.87 19.48
N GLU A 65 9.93 9.90 19.74
CA GLU A 65 9.75 11.21 19.11
C GLU A 65 9.96 11.16 17.59
N ALA A 66 10.99 10.42 17.15
CA ALA A 66 11.24 10.17 15.73
C ALA A 66 10.08 9.40 15.08
N ALA A 67 9.54 8.39 15.77
CA ALA A 67 8.37 7.65 15.31
C ALA A 67 7.13 8.55 15.15
N ASN A 68 6.83 9.35 16.17
CA ASN A 68 5.68 10.23 16.19
C ASN A 68 5.76 11.29 15.07
N SER A 69 6.92 11.94 14.91
CA SER A 69 7.14 12.92 13.84
C SER A 69 6.99 12.33 12.44
N ALA A 70 7.47 11.10 12.22
CA ALA A 70 7.32 10.40 10.95
C ALA A 70 5.87 9.97 10.69
N LEU A 71 5.16 9.49 11.71
CA LEU A 71 3.73 9.15 11.63
C LEU A 71 2.89 10.38 11.29
N ASP A 72 3.15 11.52 11.92
CA ASP A 72 2.47 12.79 11.61
C ASP A 72 2.70 13.20 10.15
N ALA A 73 3.93 13.09 9.66
CA ALA A 73 4.27 13.38 8.27
C ALA A 73 3.53 12.46 7.28
N ALA A 74 3.44 11.17 7.59
CA ALA A 74 2.74 10.19 6.77
C ALA A 74 1.22 10.46 6.72
N PHE A 75 0.59 10.71 7.88
CA PHE A 75 -0.83 11.07 7.92
C PHE A 75 -1.12 12.41 7.24
N ALA A 76 -0.24 13.41 7.39
CA ALA A 76 -0.36 14.67 6.68
C ALA A 76 -0.27 14.49 5.17
N ARG A 77 0.57 13.56 4.68
CA ARG A 77 0.63 13.21 3.25
C ARG A 77 -0.67 12.58 2.76
N ILE A 78 -1.23 11.62 3.51
CA ILE A 78 -2.53 11.01 3.18
C ILE A 78 -3.63 12.08 3.14
N ALA A 79 -3.66 12.99 4.12
CA ALA A 79 -4.64 14.08 4.17
C ALA A 79 -4.52 15.02 2.96
N ARG A 80 -3.29 15.38 2.54
CA ARG A 80 -3.06 16.16 1.30
C ARG A 80 -3.60 15.43 0.07
N LEU A 81 -3.33 14.13 -0.06
CA LEU A 81 -3.85 13.32 -1.17
C LEU A 81 -5.38 13.22 -1.14
N ASN A 82 -6.00 13.16 0.04
CA ASN A 82 -7.45 13.22 0.16
C ASN A 82 -8.02 14.53 -0.41
N GLY A 83 -7.39 15.67 -0.15
CA GLY A 83 -7.76 16.96 -0.74
C GLY A 83 -7.60 17.04 -2.27
N ILE A 84 -6.89 16.09 -2.89
CA ILE A 84 -6.72 16.00 -4.34
C ILE A 84 -7.71 14.99 -4.94
N LEU A 85 -7.75 13.80 -4.36
CA LEU A 85 -8.34 12.59 -4.97
C LEU A 85 -9.78 12.31 -4.52
N SER A 86 -10.30 13.03 -3.53
CA SER A 86 -11.62 12.74 -2.95
C SER A 86 -12.75 13.04 -3.93
N ASP A 87 -13.65 12.06 -4.10
CA ASP A 87 -14.89 12.24 -4.85
C ASP A 87 -16.06 12.72 -3.96
N TYR A 88 -15.85 12.83 -2.64
CA TYR A 88 -16.82 13.31 -1.64
C TYR A 88 -16.64 14.78 -1.28
N ASP A 89 -15.40 15.28 -1.29
CA ASP A 89 -15.06 16.64 -0.87
C ASP A 89 -15.25 17.61 -2.05
N PRO A 90 -16.23 18.55 -2.00
CA PRO A 90 -16.49 19.47 -3.11
C PRO A 90 -15.33 20.43 -3.40
N THR A 91 -14.40 20.60 -2.47
CA THR A 91 -13.22 21.46 -2.64
C THR A 91 -12.04 20.72 -3.26
N SER A 92 -12.12 19.38 -3.40
CA SER A 92 -11.02 18.60 -3.92
C SER A 92 -10.69 18.95 -5.36
N GLU A 93 -9.43 18.74 -5.75
CA GLU A 93 -9.02 18.93 -7.13
C GLU A 93 -9.83 18.07 -8.12
N LEU A 94 -10.06 16.80 -7.80
CA LEU A 94 -10.89 15.90 -8.60
C LEU A 94 -12.31 16.44 -8.81
N ARG A 95 -12.94 17.00 -7.77
CA ARG A 95 -14.28 17.58 -7.92
C ARG A 95 -14.26 18.85 -8.72
N ARG A 96 -13.32 19.76 -8.46
CA ARG A 96 -13.16 20.98 -9.25
C ARG A 96 -12.93 20.67 -10.72
N LEU A 97 -12.12 19.66 -11.06
CA LEU A 97 -11.96 19.18 -12.44
C LEU A 97 -13.31 18.77 -13.05
N CYS A 98 -14.11 17.96 -12.34
CA CYS A 98 -15.40 17.48 -12.85
C CYS A 98 -16.48 18.58 -12.95
N ASP A 99 -16.40 19.61 -12.10
CA ASP A 99 -17.41 20.66 -12.00
C ASP A 99 -17.10 21.86 -12.90
N ALA A 100 -15.80 22.18 -13.10
CA ALA A 100 -15.36 23.35 -13.84
C ALA A 100 -15.05 23.07 -15.32
N SER A 101 -14.81 21.82 -15.73
CA SER A 101 -14.39 21.51 -17.10
C SER A 101 -15.59 21.42 -18.07
N PRO A 102 -15.69 22.31 -19.08
CA PRO A 102 -16.63 22.12 -20.16
C PRO A 102 -16.30 20.83 -20.93
N PRO A 103 -17.31 20.12 -21.47
CA PRO A 103 -17.06 18.94 -22.27
C PRO A 103 -16.15 19.24 -23.47
N GLY A 104 -15.09 18.46 -23.64
CA GLY A 104 -14.13 18.62 -24.74
C GLY A 104 -13.04 19.66 -24.49
N THR A 105 -12.95 20.24 -23.28
CA THR A 105 -11.91 21.21 -22.94
C THR A 105 -10.84 20.56 -22.05
N PRO A 106 -9.57 20.49 -22.51
CA PRO A 106 -8.46 20.02 -21.69
C PRO A 106 -8.11 21.03 -20.59
N VAL A 107 -8.09 20.59 -19.33
CA VAL A 107 -7.78 21.38 -18.14
C VAL A 107 -6.52 20.84 -17.47
N PRO A 108 -5.54 21.68 -17.10
CA PRO A 108 -4.35 21.24 -16.39
C PRO A 108 -4.70 20.69 -15.00
N VAL A 109 -3.99 19.67 -14.56
CA VAL A 109 -4.10 19.09 -13.21
C VAL A 109 -2.73 18.98 -12.55
N SER A 110 -2.71 18.77 -11.24
CA SER A 110 -1.50 18.49 -10.48
C SER A 110 -0.84 17.18 -10.91
N ASP A 111 0.47 17.06 -10.65
CA ASP A 111 1.24 15.83 -10.87
C ASP A 111 0.59 14.61 -10.21
N GLU A 112 0.04 14.79 -9.00
CA GLU A 112 -0.60 13.75 -8.21
C GLU A 112 -1.87 13.23 -8.88
N LEU A 113 -2.76 14.14 -9.27
CA LEU A 113 -4.00 13.77 -9.94
C LEU A 113 -3.70 13.16 -11.32
N TRP A 114 -2.76 13.74 -12.06
CA TRP A 114 -2.26 13.20 -13.32
C TRP A 114 -1.77 11.76 -13.17
N HIS A 115 -0.91 11.51 -12.18
CA HIS A 115 -0.31 10.19 -11.96
C HIS A 115 -1.38 9.12 -11.72
N VAL A 116 -2.35 9.41 -10.85
CA VAL A 116 -3.43 8.47 -10.53
C VAL A 116 -4.35 8.26 -11.72
N LEU A 117 -4.72 9.32 -12.46
CA LEU A 117 -5.56 9.18 -13.66
C LEU A 117 -4.86 8.43 -14.78
N ALA A 118 -3.56 8.66 -14.98
CA ALA A 118 -2.77 7.91 -15.96
C ALA A 118 -2.69 6.42 -15.60
N ALA A 119 -2.50 6.09 -14.33
CA ALA A 119 -2.56 4.71 -13.86
C ALA A 119 -3.95 4.09 -14.06
N ALA A 120 -5.01 4.84 -13.76
CA ALA A 120 -6.39 4.41 -13.96
C ALA A 120 -6.71 4.12 -15.43
N GLN A 121 -6.28 4.97 -16.37
CA GLN A 121 -6.48 4.74 -17.81
C GLN A 121 -5.70 3.51 -18.32
N ARG A 122 -4.48 3.27 -17.80
CA ARG A 122 -3.74 2.04 -18.11
C ARG A 122 -4.48 0.79 -17.62
N LEU A 123 -5.00 0.82 -16.39
CA LEU A 123 -5.80 -0.27 -15.85
C LEU A 123 -7.11 -0.48 -16.62
N ALA A 124 -7.78 0.60 -17.00
CA ALA A 124 -8.99 0.52 -17.81
C ALA A 124 -8.72 -0.17 -19.16
N ALA A 125 -7.65 0.22 -19.86
CA ALA A 125 -7.24 -0.44 -21.09
C ALA A 125 -6.87 -1.91 -20.86
N ALA A 126 -6.03 -2.22 -19.86
CA ALA A 126 -5.58 -3.58 -19.58
C ALA A 126 -6.71 -4.54 -19.15
N THR A 127 -7.79 -4.00 -18.61
CA THR A 127 -8.94 -4.77 -18.13
C THR A 127 -10.15 -4.70 -19.07
N ASN A 128 -9.99 -4.13 -20.28
CA ASN A 128 -11.08 -3.90 -21.23
C ASN A 128 -12.28 -3.16 -20.60
N GLY A 129 -12.00 -2.13 -19.80
CA GLY A 129 -12.98 -1.29 -19.12
C GLY A 129 -13.65 -1.92 -17.89
N ARG A 130 -13.19 -3.09 -17.40
CA ARG A 130 -13.71 -3.67 -16.14
C ARG A 130 -13.33 -2.83 -14.92
N PHE A 131 -12.13 -2.23 -14.94
CA PHE A 131 -11.77 -1.13 -14.06
C PHE A 131 -12.03 0.19 -14.80
N ASP A 132 -12.91 1.04 -14.28
CA ASP A 132 -13.23 2.32 -14.92
C ASP A 132 -13.53 3.38 -13.87
N VAL A 133 -12.70 4.41 -13.77
CA VAL A 133 -12.86 5.52 -12.81
C VAL A 133 -13.95 6.51 -13.21
N THR A 134 -14.51 6.41 -14.41
CA THR A 134 -15.60 7.29 -14.88
C THR A 134 -16.98 6.83 -14.41
N VAL A 135 -17.08 5.72 -13.67
CA VAL A 135 -18.34 5.19 -13.11
C VAL A 135 -18.95 6.06 -12.01
N GLY A 136 -18.33 7.20 -11.68
CA GLY A 136 -18.78 8.13 -10.65
C GLY A 136 -20.27 8.50 -10.69
N PRO A 137 -20.91 8.76 -11.85
CA PRO A 137 -22.35 9.02 -11.91
C PRO A 137 -23.17 7.84 -11.38
N LEU A 138 -22.83 6.61 -11.76
CA LEU A 138 -23.50 5.39 -11.30
C LEU A 138 -23.23 5.13 -9.82
N VAL A 139 -22.00 5.31 -9.37
CA VAL A 139 -21.64 5.16 -7.96
C VAL A 139 -22.43 6.12 -7.07
N ARG A 140 -22.60 7.38 -7.48
CA ARG A 140 -23.42 8.35 -6.73
C ARG A 140 -24.88 7.92 -6.64
N LEU A 141 -25.46 7.37 -7.71
CA LEU A 141 -26.81 6.81 -7.68
C LEU A 141 -26.92 5.66 -6.68
N TRP A 142 -26.00 4.71 -6.70
CA TRP A 142 -26.00 3.58 -5.77
C TRP A 142 -25.75 4.01 -4.31
N ARG A 143 -24.88 4.99 -4.07
CA ARG A 143 -24.69 5.59 -2.73
C ARG A 143 -25.98 6.26 -2.23
N ARG A 144 -26.70 6.97 -3.10
CA ARG A 144 -28.02 7.54 -2.77
C ARG A 144 -29.05 6.45 -2.48
N ALA A 145 -29.12 5.43 -3.33
CA ALA A 145 -30.03 4.31 -3.19
C ALA A 145 -29.84 3.59 -1.85
N ARG A 146 -28.59 3.33 -1.45
CA ARG A 146 -28.26 2.76 -0.14
C ARG A 146 -28.73 3.63 1.02
N ARG A 147 -28.54 4.95 0.95
CA ARG A 147 -29.00 5.88 2.01
C ARG A 147 -30.53 5.95 2.10
N GLN A 148 -31.21 5.95 0.97
CA GLN A 148 -32.67 6.10 0.89
C GLN A 148 -33.42 4.76 0.98
N LYS A 149 -32.70 3.63 0.93
CA LYS A 149 -33.26 2.28 0.83
C LYS A 149 -34.22 2.12 -0.36
N GLU A 150 -33.92 2.81 -1.47
CA GLU A 150 -34.73 2.82 -2.69
C GLU A 150 -33.83 2.63 -3.91
N LEU A 151 -34.17 1.69 -4.80
CA LEU A 151 -33.35 1.41 -5.98
C LEU A 151 -33.46 2.54 -7.02
N PRO A 152 -32.37 2.86 -7.74
CA PRO A 152 -32.43 3.86 -8.80
C PRO A 152 -33.30 3.35 -9.95
N SER A 153 -34.15 4.22 -10.50
CA SER A 153 -35.01 3.84 -11.61
C SER A 153 -34.20 3.44 -12.86
N PRO A 154 -34.70 2.52 -13.71
CA PRO A 154 -34.04 2.14 -14.95
C PRO A 154 -33.72 3.33 -15.85
N ARG A 155 -34.61 4.34 -15.87
CA ARG A 155 -34.40 5.59 -16.58
C ARG A 155 -33.19 6.36 -16.05
N LEU A 156 -33.07 6.55 -14.75
CA LEU A 156 -31.94 7.27 -14.14
C LEU A 156 -30.60 6.55 -14.37
N LEU A 157 -30.60 5.22 -14.29
CA LEU A 157 -29.44 4.39 -14.59
C LEU A 157 -29.00 4.54 -16.05
N SER A 158 -29.95 4.48 -16.99
CA SER A 158 -29.69 4.65 -18.42
C SER A 158 -29.12 6.03 -18.74
N GLU A 159 -29.72 7.09 -18.21
CA GLU A 159 -29.21 8.46 -18.41
C GLU A 159 -27.81 8.66 -17.83
N SER A 160 -27.56 8.14 -16.61
CA SER A 160 -26.25 8.27 -15.97
C SER A 160 -25.15 7.50 -16.72
N ARG A 161 -25.50 6.37 -17.33
CA ARG A 161 -24.57 5.55 -18.12
C ARG A 161 -24.03 6.27 -19.35
N LYS A 162 -24.75 7.26 -19.90
CA LYS A 162 -24.28 8.05 -21.05
C LYS A 162 -23.05 8.90 -20.74
N ALA A 163 -22.79 9.17 -19.46
CA ALA A 163 -21.62 9.91 -18.98
C ALA A 163 -20.52 8.98 -18.41
N VAL A 164 -20.58 7.66 -18.70
CA VAL A 164 -19.61 6.67 -18.24
C VAL A 164 -18.90 6.04 -19.44
N GLY A 165 -17.60 5.88 -19.30
CA GLY A 165 -16.71 5.20 -20.23
C GLY A 165 -15.30 5.80 -20.17
N HIS A 166 -14.30 4.99 -19.83
CA HIS A 166 -12.89 5.41 -19.77
C HIS A 166 -12.37 6.06 -21.07
N GLN A 167 -12.94 5.71 -22.23
CA GLN A 167 -12.64 6.34 -23.53
C GLN A 167 -13.12 7.80 -23.63
N LEU A 168 -14.03 8.23 -22.74
CA LEU A 168 -14.53 9.60 -22.64
C LEU A 168 -13.65 10.48 -21.73
N LEU A 169 -12.68 9.88 -21.04
CA LEU A 169 -11.65 10.55 -20.27
C LEU A 169 -10.35 10.56 -21.10
N ARG A 170 -9.92 11.72 -21.58
CA ARG A 170 -8.67 11.86 -22.34
C ARG A 170 -7.59 12.52 -21.49
N LEU A 171 -6.38 11.99 -21.61
CA LEU A 171 -5.19 12.50 -20.94
C LEU A 171 -4.21 12.99 -22.00
N HIS A 172 -3.85 14.27 -21.90
CA HIS A 172 -2.90 14.94 -22.78
C HIS A 172 -1.60 15.14 -22.01
N ALA A 173 -0.56 14.38 -22.38
CA ALA A 173 0.72 14.38 -21.65
C ALA A 173 1.40 15.75 -21.66
N GLU A 174 1.26 16.48 -22.76
CA GLU A 174 1.72 17.86 -22.86
C GLU A 174 0.92 18.75 -21.90
N GLY A 175 1.62 19.30 -20.90
CA GLY A 175 1.02 20.15 -19.87
C GLY A 175 0.08 19.45 -18.90
N GLN A 176 0.10 18.10 -18.84
CA GLN A 176 -0.69 17.27 -17.92
C GLN A 176 -2.16 17.69 -17.87
N ARG A 177 -2.82 17.65 -19.03
CA ARG A 177 -4.19 18.12 -19.16
C ARG A 177 -5.17 16.97 -19.24
N VAL A 178 -6.28 17.10 -18.53
CA VAL A 178 -7.38 16.15 -18.52
C VAL A 178 -8.57 16.74 -19.24
N GLU A 179 -9.17 15.96 -20.14
CA GLU A 179 -10.34 16.35 -20.92
C GLU A 179 -11.46 15.35 -20.66
N LEU A 180 -12.64 15.87 -20.28
CA LEU A 180 -13.86 15.10 -20.12
C LEU A 180 -14.75 15.32 -21.34
N LEU A 181 -15.09 14.29 -22.10
CA LEU A 181 -15.80 14.46 -23.37
C LEU A 181 -17.31 14.64 -23.26
N ARG A 182 -17.90 14.38 -22.09
CA ARG A 182 -19.35 14.44 -21.88
C ARG A 182 -19.72 15.29 -20.67
N ALA A 183 -20.83 16.02 -20.80
CA ALA A 183 -21.45 16.68 -19.67
C ALA A 183 -21.91 15.64 -18.63
N GLY A 184 -21.81 16.00 -17.35
CA GLY A 184 -22.23 15.14 -16.24
C GLY A 184 -21.24 14.04 -15.86
N MET A 185 -20.09 13.92 -16.54
CA MET A 185 -19.02 13.01 -16.12
C MET A 185 -18.60 13.30 -14.68
N ARG A 186 -18.52 12.25 -13.87
CA ARG A 186 -17.88 12.27 -12.54
C ARG A 186 -16.83 11.17 -12.50
N LEU A 187 -15.69 11.51 -11.92
CA LEU A 187 -14.67 10.54 -11.62
C LEU A 187 -14.84 10.03 -10.18
N ASP A 188 -14.57 8.75 -9.99
CA ASP A 188 -14.46 8.04 -8.71
C ASP A 188 -13.13 7.27 -8.69
N LEU A 189 -12.26 7.63 -7.76
CA LEU A 189 -10.94 7.02 -7.60
C LEU A 189 -10.88 6.01 -6.45
N GLY A 190 -12.02 5.63 -5.86
CA GLY A 190 -12.08 4.74 -4.69
C GLY A 190 -11.41 3.38 -4.87
N GLY A 191 -11.34 2.89 -6.12
CA GLY A 191 -10.68 1.64 -6.49
C GLY A 191 -9.15 1.72 -6.67
N ILE A 192 -8.53 2.90 -6.56
CA ILE A 192 -7.07 3.08 -6.76
C ILE A 192 -6.41 4.05 -5.77
N ALA A 193 -7.15 5.04 -5.27
CA ALA A 193 -6.58 6.14 -4.50
C ALA A 193 -6.01 5.73 -3.14
N LYS A 194 -6.63 4.75 -2.45
CA LYS A 194 -6.17 4.31 -1.12
C LYS A 194 -4.81 3.59 -1.20
N GLY A 195 -4.65 2.68 -2.16
CA GLY A 195 -3.36 2.02 -2.41
C GLY A 195 -2.26 3.01 -2.78
N TYR A 196 -2.59 4.04 -3.58
CA TYR A 196 -1.65 5.13 -3.88
C TYR A 196 -1.25 5.92 -2.62
N ALA A 197 -2.22 6.30 -1.79
CA ALA A 197 -1.96 7.00 -0.54
C ALA A 197 -1.13 6.18 0.46
N ALA A 198 -1.38 4.86 0.53
CA ALA A 198 -0.58 3.95 1.34
C ALA A 198 0.88 3.85 0.84
N ALA A 199 1.08 3.78 -0.48
CA ALA A 199 2.41 3.78 -1.08
C ALA A 199 3.17 5.08 -0.81
N GLU A 200 2.50 6.23 -0.95
CA GLU A 200 3.06 7.54 -0.65
C GLU A 200 3.39 7.73 0.84
N ALA A 201 2.57 7.18 1.74
CA ALA A 201 2.87 7.15 3.16
C ALA A 201 4.14 6.33 3.46
N VAL A 202 4.29 5.14 2.88
CA VAL A 202 5.53 4.34 3.02
C VAL A 202 6.74 5.09 2.46
N ARG A 203 6.59 5.80 1.33
CA ARG A 203 7.66 6.64 0.77
C ARG A 203 8.11 7.71 1.76
N VAL A 204 7.16 8.45 2.34
CA VAL A 204 7.45 9.48 3.35
C VAL A 204 8.15 8.88 4.57
N LEU A 205 7.71 7.72 5.06
CA LEU A 205 8.32 7.05 6.21
C LEU A 205 9.77 6.64 5.92
N ARG A 206 10.04 6.11 4.72
CA ARG A 206 11.41 5.80 4.27
C ARG A 206 12.29 7.05 4.19
N GLU A 207 11.77 8.15 3.66
CA GLU A 207 12.48 9.44 3.61
C GLU A 207 12.77 10.03 4.99
N ARG A 208 11.95 9.68 6.00
CA ARG A 208 12.18 10.01 7.41
C ARG A 208 13.12 9.03 8.12
N GLY A 209 13.77 8.11 7.41
CA GLY A 209 14.70 7.14 7.98
C GLY A 209 14.02 5.95 8.67
N LEU A 210 12.71 5.76 8.49
CA LEU A 210 11.95 4.63 9.03
C LEU A 210 11.50 3.69 7.90
N PRO A 211 12.41 2.94 7.26
CA PRO A 211 12.07 2.11 6.10
C PRO A 211 11.25 0.87 6.49
N ARG A 212 11.35 0.42 7.75
CA ARG A 212 10.59 -0.72 8.31
C ARG A 212 9.19 -0.28 8.72
N ALA A 213 8.33 -0.10 7.72
CA ALA A 213 6.98 0.42 7.89
C ALA A 213 5.92 -0.47 7.23
N LEU A 214 4.71 -0.48 7.79
CA LEU A 214 3.51 -1.08 7.21
C LEU A 214 2.37 -0.08 7.27
N VAL A 215 1.73 0.17 6.14
CA VAL A 215 0.55 1.02 6.04
C VAL A 215 -0.63 0.17 5.56
N ASP A 216 -1.70 0.16 6.33
CA ASP A 216 -2.95 -0.55 6.04
C ASP A 216 -4.10 0.47 5.91
N GLY A 217 -4.57 0.68 4.69
CA GLY A 217 -5.73 1.52 4.36
C GLY A 217 -7.01 0.67 4.20
N SER A 218 -7.43 0.00 5.27
CA SER A 218 -8.61 -0.88 5.31
C SER A 218 -8.54 -2.03 4.30
N GLY A 219 -7.40 -2.74 4.27
CA GLY A 219 -7.17 -3.90 3.40
C GLY A 219 -6.34 -3.59 2.14
N ASP A 220 -6.07 -2.31 1.87
CA ASP A 220 -5.06 -1.86 0.91
C ASP A 220 -3.75 -1.65 1.67
N ILE A 221 -2.89 -2.66 1.67
CA ILE A 221 -1.70 -2.76 2.51
C ILE A 221 -0.45 -2.55 1.67
N VAL A 222 0.46 -1.70 2.14
CA VAL A 222 1.80 -1.51 1.56
C VAL A 222 2.86 -1.69 2.65
N ALA A 223 3.87 -2.50 2.36
CA ALA A 223 4.99 -2.81 3.22
C ALA A 223 6.29 -2.21 2.69
N GLY A 224 7.00 -1.50 3.58
CA GLY A 224 8.42 -1.22 3.48
C GLY A 224 9.24 -2.42 3.94
N ASP A 225 10.43 -2.17 4.48
CA ASP A 225 11.38 -3.21 4.89
C ASP A 225 10.78 -4.10 5.99
N PRO A 226 11.23 -5.37 6.09
CA PRO A 226 10.74 -6.31 7.10
C PRO A 226 10.91 -5.81 8.55
N PRO A 227 10.04 -6.23 9.47
CA PRO A 227 10.28 -6.08 10.90
C PRO A 227 11.65 -6.62 11.35
N PRO A 228 12.25 -6.09 12.42
CA PRO A 228 13.49 -6.60 12.97
C PRO A 228 13.41 -8.10 13.30
N GLY A 229 14.42 -8.86 12.89
CA GLY A 229 14.48 -10.31 13.13
C GLY A 229 13.55 -11.16 12.27
N THR A 230 12.81 -10.58 11.32
CA THR A 230 11.97 -11.33 10.39
C THR A 230 12.37 -11.07 8.94
N THR A 231 11.96 -11.96 8.03
CA THR A 231 12.24 -11.81 6.59
C THR A 231 11.11 -11.12 5.82
N GLY A 232 10.00 -10.78 6.49
CA GLY A 232 8.87 -10.05 5.93
C GLY A 232 7.76 -9.79 6.95
N TRP A 233 6.75 -9.05 6.53
CA TRP A 233 5.51 -8.81 7.25
C TRP A 233 4.53 -9.96 7.01
N THR A 234 4.04 -10.57 8.09
CA THR A 234 2.96 -11.56 7.98
C THR A 234 1.63 -10.84 7.82
N ILE A 235 0.99 -10.99 6.67
CA ILE A 235 -0.32 -10.41 6.36
C ILE A 235 -1.37 -11.51 6.34
N ALA A 236 -2.33 -11.42 7.24
CA ALA A 236 -3.47 -12.32 7.30
C ALA A 236 -4.51 -11.93 6.23
N ILE A 237 -5.04 -12.93 5.52
CA ILE A 237 -6.14 -12.79 4.56
C ILE A 237 -7.42 -13.25 5.25
N ALA A 238 -8.39 -12.35 5.36
CA ALA A 238 -9.68 -12.66 5.98
C ALA A 238 -10.47 -13.69 5.15
N PRO A 239 -11.22 -14.60 5.78
CA PRO A 239 -12.10 -15.52 5.06
C PRO A 239 -13.25 -14.78 4.38
N LEU A 240 -13.78 -15.37 3.30
CA LEU A 240 -15.01 -14.93 2.67
C LEU A 240 -16.16 -15.08 3.69
N ARG A 241 -16.85 -13.98 3.99
CA ARG A 241 -18.09 -14.03 4.76
C ARG A 241 -19.22 -14.39 3.80
N LEU A 242 -19.62 -15.65 3.81
CA LEU A 242 -20.82 -16.06 3.09
C LEU A 242 -22.05 -15.45 3.78
N PRO A 243 -23.03 -14.92 3.04
CA PRO A 243 -24.28 -14.44 3.64
C PRO A 243 -24.96 -15.59 4.38
N ALA A 244 -25.63 -15.29 5.49
CA ALA A 244 -26.32 -16.30 6.31
C ALA A 244 -27.34 -17.15 5.52
N SER A 245 -27.84 -16.63 4.40
CA SER A 245 -28.72 -17.36 3.48
C SER A 245 -28.05 -18.51 2.71
N ALA A 246 -26.72 -18.61 2.75
CA ALA A 246 -25.95 -19.71 2.16
C ALA A 246 -25.59 -20.80 3.19
N ALA A 247 -25.88 -20.60 4.48
CA ALA A 247 -25.70 -21.62 5.51
C ALA A 247 -26.74 -22.73 5.29
N ARG A 248 -26.26 -23.95 5.01
CA ARG A 248 -27.14 -25.09 4.67
C ARG A 248 -27.80 -25.71 5.90
N THR A 249 -27.37 -25.35 7.12
CA THR A 249 -27.88 -25.92 8.36
C THR A 249 -27.85 -24.94 9.54
N PRO A 250 -28.84 -24.99 10.46
CA PRO A 250 -28.92 -24.10 11.62
C PRO A 250 -27.70 -24.12 12.55
N ALA A 251 -26.97 -25.24 12.62
CA ALA A 251 -25.80 -25.42 13.49
C ALA A 251 -24.58 -24.55 13.11
N GLU A 252 -24.49 -24.07 11.87
CA GLU A 252 -23.41 -23.17 11.43
C GLU A 252 -23.68 -21.71 11.85
N THR A 253 -24.94 -21.34 12.10
CA THR A 253 -25.36 -19.98 12.44
C THR A 253 -24.90 -19.55 13.83
N GLU A 254 -24.79 -20.48 14.78
CA GLU A 254 -24.45 -20.18 16.18
C GLU A 254 -22.94 -20.10 16.45
N THR A 255 -22.09 -20.63 15.55
CA THR A 255 -20.63 -20.65 15.78
C THR A 255 -19.94 -19.33 15.36
N VAL A 256 -20.62 -18.45 14.61
CA VAL A 256 -20.03 -17.27 13.95
C VAL A 256 -20.15 -15.98 14.77
N ALA A 257 -21.00 -15.95 15.80
CA ALA A 257 -21.18 -14.75 16.61
C ALA A 257 -20.17 -14.68 17.76
N GLY A 258 -19.02 -14.05 17.52
CA GLY A 258 -18.16 -13.53 18.60
C GLY A 258 -16.74 -14.06 18.69
N ARG A 259 -16.32 -15.02 17.85
CA ARG A 259 -14.90 -15.32 17.63
C ARG A 259 -14.37 -14.51 16.44
N PRO A 260 -13.19 -13.88 16.52
CA PRO A 260 -12.53 -13.41 15.32
C PRO A 260 -12.34 -14.63 14.41
N ALA A 261 -12.92 -14.58 13.21
CA ALA A 261 -12.77 -15.66 12.25
C ALA A 261 -11.28 -15.88 11.98
N GLU A 262 -10.81 -17.12 12.09
CA GLU A 262 -9.42 -17.43 11.76
C GLU A 262 -9.12 -17.01 10.31
N PRO A 263 -7.91 -16.50 10.04
CA PRO A 263 -7.57 -16.06 8.70
C PRO A 263 -7.60 -17.25 7.73
N ALA A 264 -8.14 -17.03 6.53
CA ALA A 264 -8.19 -18.06 5.49
C ALA A 264 -6.80 -18.42 4.96
N ALA A 265 -5.88 -17.47 4.99
CA ALA A 265 -4.48 -17.67 4.63
C ALA A 265 -3.61 -16.58 5.29
N ALA A 266 -2.30 -16.78 5.27
CA ALA A 266 -1.33 -15.74 5.59
C ALA A 266 -0.26 -15.70 4.50
N ILE A 267 0.14 -14.49 4.10
CA ILE A 267 1.23 -14.27 3.15
C ILE A 267 2.37 -13.53 3.83
N LEU A 268 3.60 -13.80 3.39
CA LEU A 268 4.78 -13.09 3.86
C LEU A 268 5.16 -12.01 2.84
N LEU A 269 5.00 -10.74 3.21
CA LEU A 269 5.26 -9.59 2.36
C LEU A 269 6.58 -8.92 2.77
N ARG A 270 7.62 -9.04 1.93
CA ARG A 270 8.96 -8.47 2.25
C ARG A 270 9.00 -6.96 2.04
N GLN A 271 8.71 -6.56 0.82
CA GLN A 271 8.49 -5.20 0.34
C GLN A 271 7.48 -5.33 -0.81
N GLY A 272 6.41 -4.54 -0.80
CA GLY A 272 5.37 -4.65 -1.81
C GLY A 272 4.01 -4.25 -1.27
N ALA A 273 2.97 -4.67 -1.97
CA ALA A 273 1.60 -4.34 -1.62
C ALA A 273 0.66 -5.53 -1.79
N VAL A 274 -0.41 -5.54 -1.01
CA VAL A 274 -1.55 -6.44 -1.18
C VAL A 274 -2.83 -5.64 -1.00
N ALA A 275 -3.79 -5.86 -1.88
CA ALA A 275 -5.11 -5.22 -1.81
C ALA A 275 -6.17 -6.32 -1.93
N THR A 276 -7.28 -6.13 -1.21
CA THR A 276 -8.42 -7.05 -1.27
C THR A 276 -9.68 -6.29 -1.65
N SER A 277 -10.55 -6.90 -2.46
CA SER A 277 -11.83 -6.34 -2.87
C SER A 277 -12.90 -7.42 -2.74
N GLY A 278 -14.03 -7.07 -2.14
CA GLY A 278 -15.12 -7.99 -1.83
C GLY A 278 -16.46 -7.29 -1.64
N ASP A 279 -17.53 -8.08 -1.67
CA ASP A 279 -18.92 -7.71 -1.47
C ASP A 279 -19.28 -7.78 0.02
N ALA A 280 -18.92 -6.74 0.78
CA ALA A 280 -19.27 -6.61 2.20
C ALA A 280 -20.70 -6.09 2.42
#